data_AF-A0A7S1RI75-F1
#
_entry.id   AF-A0A7S1RI75-F1
#
_cell.length_a   1.000
_cell.length_b   1.000
_cell.length_c   1.000
_cell.angle_alpha   90.00
_cell.angle_beta   90.00
_cell.angle_gamma   90.00
#
_symmetry.space_group_name_H-M   'P 1'
#
loop_
_entity.id
_entity.type
_entity.pdbx_description
1 polymer ?
#
loop_
_entity_poly.entity_id
_entity_poly.type
_entity_poly.pdbx_seq_one_letter_code
_entity_poly.pdbx_strand_id
1 'polypeptide(L)'
;LFHQVSEAALAGLKSFSPQGLSNIAWAFAAMAVRDEALFLGVREESLLQLADFKVQELSGLVWAFATLGLADSGLLRAAASESLAKLRECQSHNLSCLMWAWRPAGSQDMALMASVAGELASSLRSVLGVVW
;
A
#
# COMPACT_ATOMS: atom_id res chain seq x y z
N LEU A 1 6.89 7.03 -24.19
CA LEU A 1 5.93 7.75 -23.33
C LEU A 1 6.06 7.33 -21.88
N PHE A 2 5.75 6.07 -21.49
CA PHE A 2 5.87 5.63 -20.09
C PHE A 2 7.27 5.77 -19.47
N HIS A 3 8.32 5.49 -20.23
CA HIS A 3 9.71 5.71 -19.79
C HIS A 3 10.02 7.19 -19.48
N GLN A 4 9.51 8.13 -20.29
CA GLN A 4 9.73 9.56 -20.04
C GLN A 4 8.93 10.05 -18.83
N VAL A 5 7.74 9.51 -18.62
CA VAL A 5 6.92 9.79 -17.44
C VAL A 5 7.57 9.20 -16.19
N SER A 6 8.16 8.01 -16.26
CA SER A 6 8.84 7.41 -15.11
C SER A 6 10.12 8.16 -14.77
N GLU A 7 10.94 8.56 -15.74
CA GLU A 7 12.12 9.39 -15.49
C GLU A 7 11.78 10.75 -14.88
N ALA A 8 10.77 11.44 -15.42
CA ALA A 8 10.32 12.72 -14.89
C ALA A 8 9.73 12.57 -13.47
N ALA A 9 8.97 11.50 -13.22
CA ALA A 9 8.46 11.18 -11.90
C ALA A 9 9.59 10.87 -10.92
N LEU A 10 10.54 10.03 -11.30
CA LEU A 10 11.69 9.64 -10.48
C LEU A 10 12.49 10.86 -10.02
N ALA A 11 12.71 11.82 -10.92
CA ALA A 11 13.40 13.07 -10.61
C ALA A 11 12.64 13.96 -9.59
N GLY A 12 11.32 13.78 -9.50
CA GLY A 12 10.43 14.58 -8.65
C GLY A 12 9.85 13.86 -7.43
N LEU A 13 10.16 12.58 -7.19
CA LEU A 13 9.48 11.78 -6.14
C LEU A 13 9.53 12.42 -4.74
N LYS A 14 10.63 13.11 -4.41
CA LYS A 14 10.80 13.81 -3.13
C LYS A 14 9.81 14.94 -2.88
N SER A 15 9.23 15.52 -3.93
CA SER A 15 8.22 16.58 -3.81
C SER A 15 6.79 16.04 -3.83
N PHE A 16 6.61 14.73 -4.01
CA PHE A 16 5.29 14.14 -4.05
C PHE A 16 4.75 14.00 -2.63
N SER A 17 3.46 14.34 -2.50
CA SER A 17 2.70 14.03 -1.30
C SER A 17 2.44 12.52 -1.20
N PRO A 18 2.04 12.00 -0.02
CA PRO A 18 1.61 10.61 0.15
C PRO A 18 0.57 10.16 -0.88
N GLN A 19 -0.41 11.03 -1.14
CA GLN A 19 -1.42 10.81 -2.18
C GLN A 19 -0.80 10.76 -3.59
N GLY A 20 0.17 11.63 -3.88
CA GLY A 20 0.89 11.64 -5.16
C GLY A 20 1.66 10.34 -5.40
N LEU A 21 2.35 9.82 -4.38
CA LEU A 21 3.06 8.54 -4.41
C LEU A 21 2.10 7.37 -4.63
N SER A 22 0.98 7.34 -3.90
CA SER A 22 -0.07 6.34 -4.10
C SER A 22 -0.65 6.39 -5.52
N ASN A 23 -0.95 7.59 -6.04
CA ASN A 23 -1.58 7.75 -7.34
C ASN A 23 -0.65 7.32 -8.48
N ILE A 24 0.64 7.64 -8.41
CA ILE A 24 1.58 7.24 -9.46
C ILE A 24 1.82 5.73 -9.47
N ALA A 25 1.96 5.12 -8.29
CA ALA A 25 2.06 3.66 -8.16
C ALA A 25 0.82 2.99 -8.74
N TRP A 26 -0.37 3.47 -8.35
CA TRP A 26 -1.64 2.95 -8.83
C TRP A 26 -1.77 3.06 -10.35
N ALA A 27 -1.43 4.21 -10.95
CA ALA A 27 -1.51 4.42 -12.39
C ALA A 27 -0.64 3.41 -13.15
N PHE A 28 0.62 3.24 -12.75
CA PHE A 28 1.53 2.29 -13.37
C PHE A 28 1.03 0.84 -13.22
N ALA A 29 0.51 0.48 -12.05
CA ALA A 29 -0.08 -0.85 -11.81
C ALA A 29 -1.35 -1.09 -12.64
N ALA A 30 -2.25 -0.11 -12.73
CA ALA A 30 -3.48 -0.20 -13.52
C ALA A 30 -3.20 -0.37 -15.02
N MET A 31 -2.08 0.17 -15.50
CA MET A 31 -1.62 0.00 -16.88
C MET A 31 -0.73 -1.23 -17.09
N ALA A 32 -0.52 -2.05 -16.05
CA ALA A 32 0.39 -3.20 -16.04
C ALA A 32 1.83 -2.84 -16.48
N VAL A 33 2.26 -1.59 -16.21
CA VAL A 33 3.61 -1.12 -16.52
C VAL A 33 4.50 -1.33 -15.31
N ARG A 34 5.44 -2.28 -15.43
CA ARG A 34 6.45 -2.56 -14.41
C ARG A 34 7.70 -1.70 -14.67
N ASP A 35 7.93 -0.71 -13.80
CA ASP A 35 9.16 0.09 -13.76
C ASP A 35 9.79 -0.06 -12.38
N GLU A 36 10.81 -0.90 -12.27
CA GLU A 36 11.42 -1.26 -10.99
C GLU A 36 12.16 -0.08 -10.34
N ALA A 37 12.77 0.80 -11.15
CA ALA A 37 13.46 1.98 -10.65
C ALA A 37 12.46 2.97 -10.03
N LEU A 38 11.34 3.21 -10.72
CA LEU A 38 10.27 4.05 -10.20
C LEU A 38 9.69 3.48 -8.90
N PHE A 39 9.37 2.18 -8.87
CA PHE A 39 8.79 1.55 -7.68
C PHE A 39 9.76 1.46 -6.51
N LEU A 40 11.07 1.34 -6.76
CA LEU A 40 12.08 1.46 -5.71
C LEU A 40 12.07 2.87 -5.10
N GLY A 41 12.08 3.91 -5.93
CA GLY A 41 12.02 5.29 -5.44
C GLY A 41 10.70 5.58 -4.70
N VAL A 42 9.57 5.13 -5.24
CA VAL A 42 8.27 5.27 -4.58
C VAL A 42 8.28 4.56 -3.23
N ARG A 43 8.86 3.36 -3.11
CA ARG A 43 8.99 2.66 -1.83
C ARG A 43 9.79 3.48 -0.82
N GLU A 44 10.97 3.95 -1.20
CA GLU A 44 11.85 4.71 -0.31
C GLU A 44 11.16 5.97 0.22
N GLU A 45 10.58 6.76 -0.67
CA GLU A 45 9.84 7.98 -0.28
C GLU A 45 8.57 7.66 0.52
N SER A 46 7.87 6.56 0.20
CA SER A 46 6.68 6.15 0.97
C SER A 46 7.04 5.74 2.39
N LEU A 47 8.19 5.10 2.61
CA LEU A 47 8.66 4.73 3.94
C LEU A 47 9.04 5.97 4.77
N LEU A 48 9.55 7.03 4.14
CA LEU A 48 9.87 8.29 4.82
C LEU A 48 8.61 9.07 5.23
N GLN A 49 7.56 9.02 4.40
CA GLN A 49 6.31 9.75 4.61
C GLN A 49 5.20 8.90 5.23
N LEU A 50 5.51 7.69 5.71
CA LEU A 50 4.53 6.66 6.06
C LEU A 50 3.46 7.17 7.03
N ALA A 51 3.86 7.97 8.03
CA ALA A 51 2.98 8.56 9.03
C ALA A 51 1.97 9.57 8.46
N ASP A 52 2.25 10.16 7.31
CA ASP A 52 1.39 11.16 6.66
C ASP A 52 0.37 10.54 5.70
N PHE A 53 0.52 9.25 5.36
CA PHE A 53 -0.42 8.57 4.49
C PHE A 53 -1.79 8.40 5.17
N LYS A 54 -2.85 8.54 4.39
CA LYS A 54 -4.18 8.04 4.78
C LYS A 54 -4.29 6.55 4.49
N VAL A 55 -5.18 5.88 5.21
CA VAL A 55 -5.45 4.44 5.02
C VAL A 55 -5.78 4.10 3.56
N GLN A 56 -6.52 4.96 2.87
CA GLN A 56 -6.86 4.77 1.45
C GLN A 56 -5.62 4.86 0.53
N GLU A 57 -4.67 5.75 0.84
CA GLU A 57 -3.44 5.93 0.07
C GLU A 57 -2.48 4.76 0.32
N LEU A 58 -2.37 4.28 1.57
CA LEU A 58 -1.65 3.04 1.89
C LEU A 58 -2.25 1.85 1.15
N SER A 59 -3.58 1.77 1.09
CA SER A 59 -4.30 0.73 0.36
C SER A 59 -3.96 0.75 -1.14
N GLY A 60 -4.01 1.94 -1.76
CA GLY A 60 -3.68 2.11 -3.18
C GLY A 60 -2.23 1.76 -3.49
N LEU A 61 -1.31 2.17 -2.61
CA LEU A 61 0.11 1.84 -2.69
C LEU A 61 0.33 0.32 -2.62
N VAL A 62 -0.20 -0.33 -1.58
CA VAL A 62 -0.07 -1.79 -1.38
C VAL A 62 -0.63 -2.57 -2.56
N TRP A 63 -1.82 -2.18 -3.06
CA TRP A 63 -2.43 -2.82 -4.22
C TRP A 63 -1.55 -2.70 -5.47
N ALA A 64 -0.95 -1.53 -5.71
CA ALA A 64 -0.08 -1.31 -6.86
C ALA A 64 1.17 -2.19 -6.83
N PHE A 65 1.85 -2.24 -5.68
CA PHE A 65 3.02 -3.09 -5.47
C PHE A 65 2.67 -4.59 -5.61
N ALA A 66 1.53 -5.01 -5.08
CA ALA A 66 1.07 -6.39 -5.20
C ALA A 66 0.72 -6.77 -6.64
N THR A 67 0.04 -5.88 -7.37
CA THR A 67 -0.40 -6.11 -8.76
C THR A 67 0.77 -6.30 -9.72
N LEU A 68 1.87 -5.57 -9.52
CA LEU A 68 3.07 -5.70 -10.36
C LEU A 68 4.06 -6.78 -9.89
N GLY A 69 3.74 -7.49 -8.80
CA GLY A 69 4.65 -8.46 -8.19
C GLY A 69 5.93 -7.84 -7.64
N LEU A 70 5.82 -6.60 -7.14
CA LEU A 70 6.92 -5.83 -6.53
C LEU A 70 6.74 -5.67 -5.02
N ALA A 71 5.70 -6.28 -4.45
CA ALA A 71 5.40 -6.17 -3.03
C ALA A 71 6.52 -6.75 -2.18
N ASP A 72 7.18 -5.85 -1.44
CA ASP A 72 8.17 -6.20 -0.43
C ASP A 72 7.49 -6.40 0.93
N SER A 73 7.87 -7.47 1.62
CA SER A 73 7.46 -7.77 2.99
C SER A 73 7.70 -6.61 3.97
N GLY A 74 8.73 -5.79 3.74
CA GLY A 74 9.01 -4.59 4.54
C GLY A 74 7.96 -3.51 4.37
N LEU A 75 7.65 -3.13 3.14
CA LEU A 75 6.63 -2.12 2.83
C LEU A 75 5.24 -2.58 3.27
N LEU A 76 4.89 -3.85 3.02
CA LEU A 76 3.60 -4.42 3.43
C LEU A 76 3.40 -4.38 4.95
N ARG A 77 4.43 -4.78 5.73
CA ARG A 77 4.36 -4.73 7.19
C ARG A 77 4.28 -3.30 7.71
N ALA A 78 5.06 -2.38 7.13
CA ALA A 78 5.02 -0.97 7.51
C ALA A 78 3.63 -0.37 7.26
N ALA A 79 3.07 -0.57 6.06
CA ALA A 79 1.74 -0.10 5.71
C ALA A 79 0.64 -0.73 6.59
N ALA A 80 0.75 -2.01 6.93
CA ALA A 80 -0.17 -2.69 7.84
C ALA A 80 -0.09 -2.15 9.27
N SER A 81 1.13 -1.95 9.80
CA SER A 81 1.37 -1.38 11.13
C SER A 81 0.82 0.04 11.24
N GLU A 82 1.09 0.88 10.24
CA GLU A 82 0.61 2.26 10.21
C GLU A 82 -0.91 2.33 10.08
N SER A 83 -1.48 1.45 9.25
CA SER A 83 -2.94 1.31 9.15
C SER A 83 -3.56 0.92 10.50
N LEU A 84 -2.94 0.00 11.25
CA LEU A 84 -3.39 -0.36 12.60
C LEU A 84 -3.29 0.80 13.58
N ALA A 85 -2.20 1.58 13.54
CA ALA A 85 -2.05 2.76 14.38
C ALA A 85 -3.18 3.75 14.10
N LYS A 86 -3.42 4.07 12.83
CA LYS A 86 -4.50 4.97 12.41
C LYS A 86 -5.90 4.43 12.69
N LEU A 87 -6.10 3.11 12.63
CA LEU A 87 -7.37 2.48 13.01
C LEU A 87 -7.63 2.52 14.52
N ARG A 88 -6.58 2.46 15.35
CA ARG A 88 -6.70 2.64 16.81
C ARG A 88 -7.07 4.09 17.17
N GLU A 89 -6.60 5.04 16.36
CA GLU A 89 -6.94 6.47 16.50
C GLU A 89 -8.32 6.81 15.92
N CYS A 90 -8.70 6.21 14.78
CA CYS A 90 -10.02 6.34 14.16
C CYS A 90 -10.88 5.13 14.44
N GLN A 91 -11.51 5.06 15.62
CA GLN A 91 -12.67 4.19 15.77
C GLN A 91 -13.73 4.58 14.75
N SER A 92 -14.07 3.62 13.87
CA SER A 92 -15.18 3.57 12.89
C SER A 92 -14.86 3.90 11.41
N HIS A 93 -15.17 2.90 10.56
CA HIS A 93 -15.54 2.93 9.14
C HIS A 93 -14.56 2.66 7.96
N ASN A 94 -13.24 2.52 8.12
CA ASN A 94 -12.34 2.29 6.95
C ASN A 94 -11.75 0.88 6.80
N LEU A 95 -12.51 -0.16 7.16
CA LEU A 95 -12.05 -1.56 7.11
C LEU A 95 -12.20 -2.22 5.72
N SER A 96 -13.15 -1.76 4.91
CA SER A 96 -13.42 -2.34 3.59
C SER A 96 -12.34 -1.98 2.56
N CYS A 97 -11.76 -0.78 2.63
CA CYS A 97 -10.79 -0.32 1.63
C CYS A 97 -9.47 -1.11 1.64
N LEU A 98 -8.97 -1.50 2.82
CA LEU A 98 -7.78 -2.36 2.93
C LEU A 98 -8.07 -3.79 2.44
N MET A 99 -9.25 -4.33 2.75
CA MET A 99 -9.65 -5.67 2.31
C MET A 99 -9.77 -5.76 0.78
N TRP A 100 -10.23 -4.69 0.12
CA TRP A 100 -10.34 -4.61 -1.34
C TRP A 100 -8.99 -4.36 -2.02
N ALA A 101 -8.09 -3.57 -1.43
CA ALA A 101 -6.73 -3.40 -1.92
C ALA A 101 -5.87 -4.68 -1.81
N TRP A 102 -6.26 -5.61 -0.93
CA TRP A 102 -5.57 -6.88 -0.70
C TRP A 102 -6.00 -8.03 -1.61
N ARG A 103 -6.81 -7.76 -2.64
CA ARG A 103 -7.09 -8.75 -3.69
C ARG A 103 -6.28 -8.41 -4.94
N PRO A 104 -5.06 -8.93 -5.11
CA PRO A 104 -4.39 -8.88 -6.40
C PRO A 104 -5.12 -9.80 -7.37
N ALA A 105 -5.37 -9.30 -8.58
CA ALA A 105 -5.65 -10.14 -9.74
C ALA A 105 -4.33 -10.75 -10.20
N GLY A 106 -3.92 -11.87 -9.61
CA GLY A 106 -2.71 -12.58 -10.02
C GLY A 106 -1.87 -13.03 -8.84
N SER A 107 -1.79 -14.33 -8.67
CA SER A 107 -1.02 -15.04 -7.65
C SER A 107 0.47 -14.68 -7.68
N GLN A 108 1.03 -14.29 -6.53
CA GLN A 108 2.37 -14.79 -6.17
C GLN A 108 2.72 -14.82 -4.67
N ASP A 109 1.95 -14.25 -3.74
CA ASP A 109 2.23 -14.45 -2.30
C ASP A 109 0.96 -14.50 -1.42
N MET A 110 0.05 -15.41 -1.74
CA MET A 110 -1.19 -15.63 -0.96
C MET A 110 -0.93 -15.91 0.53
N ALA A 111 0.21 -16.53 0.89
CA ALA A 111 0.51 -16.89 2.27
C ALA A 111 0.90 -15.68 3.14
N LEU A 112 1.79 -14.81 2.64
CA LEU A 112 2.18 -13.58 3.31
C LEU A 112 1.01 -12.58 3.36
N MET A 113 0.21 -12.55 2.28
CA MET A 113 -1.01 -11.73 2.20
C MET A 113 -2.07 -12.22 3.21
N ALA A 114 -2.27 -13.53 3.35
CA ALA A 114 -3.20 -14.11 4.31
C ALA A 114 -2.72 -13.97 5.77
N SER A 115 -1.41 -14.04 6.03
CA SER A 115 -0.88 -13.89 7.39
C SER A 115 -1.08 -12.48 7.92
N VAL A 116 -0.77 -11.46 7.11
CA VAL A 116 -0.93 -10.05 7.53
C VAL A 116 -2.41 -9.66 7.56
N ALA A 117 -3.23 -10.12 6.60
CA ALA A 117 -4.69 -9.93 6.68
C ALA A 117 -5.29 -10.62 7.92
N GLY A 118 -4.78 -11.80 8.28
CA GLY A 118 -5.13 -12.52 9.51
C GLY A 118 -4.73 -11.76 10.77
N GLU A 119 -3.51 -11.21 10.82
CA GLU A 119 -3.00 -10.40 11.94
C GLU A 119 -3.78 -9.09 12.11
N LEU A 120 -4.17 -8.46 11.00
CA LEU A 120 -5.02 -7.27 11.00
C LEU A 120 -6.42 -7.61 11.51
N ALA A 121 -7.03 -8.69 11.00
CA ALA A 121 -8.34 -9.16 11.44
C ALA A 121 -8.33 -9.60 12.92
N SER A 122 -7.26 -10.25 13.40
CA SER A 122 -7.12 -10.64 14.80
C SER A 122 -6.88 -9.44 15.71
N SER A 123 -6.06 -8.48 15.28
CA SER A 123 -5.84 -7.22 16.01
C SER A 123 -7.11 -6.37 16.07
N LEU A 124 -7.92 -6.37 15.01
CA LEU A 124 -9.24 -5.76 14.99
C LEU A 124 -10.23 -6.46 15.91
N ARG A 125 -10.23 -7.79 15.94
CA ARG A 125 -11.05 -8.58 16.88
C ARG A 125 -10.70 -8.24 18.33
N SER A 126 -9.40 -8.04 18.62
CA SER A 126 -8.93 -7.64 19.94
C SER A 126 -9.27 -6.19 20.31
N VAL A 127 -9.30 -5.27 19.34
CA VAL A 127 -9.55 -3.84 19.59
C VAL A 127 -11.05 -3.50 19.61
N LEU A 128 -11.85 -4.14 18.76
CA LEU A 128 -13.28 -3.88 18.66
C LEU A 128 -14.11 -4.74 19.62
N GLY A 129 -13.56 -5.81 20.22
CA GLY A 129 -14.29 -6.67 21.15
C GLY A 129 -15.52 -7.36 20.55
N VAL A 130 -15.71 -7.31 19.23
CA VAL A 130 -16.90 -7.85 18.56
C VAL A 130 -16.55 -9.20 17.91
N VAL A 131 -17.23 -10.25 18.39
CA VAL A 131 -17.28 -11.58 17.79
C VAL A 131 -18.38 -11.57 16.74
N TRP A 132 -18.03 -11.78 15.47
CA TRP A 132 -18.96 -12.25 14.43
C TRP A 132 -18.70 -13.74 14.20
#